data_AF-A0A016W9T0-F1
#
_entry.id   AF-A0A016W9T0-F1
#
_cell.length_a   1.000
_cell.length_b   1.000
_cell.length_c   1.000
_cell.angle_alpha   90.00
_cell.angle_beta   90.00
_cell.angle_gamma   90.00
#
_symmetry.space_group_name_H-M   'P 1'
#
loop_
_entity.id
_entity.type
_entity.pdbx_description
1 polymer ?
#
loop_
_entity_poly.entity_id
_entity_poly.type
_entity_poly.pdbx_seq_one_letter_code
_entity_poly.pdbx_strand_id
1 'polypeptide(L)'
;SWDVIREYLSEEGLEYVMAKAALLNGGLLPNRSTITKVLIVGIGSGALANYIQHTYPWSFTTMVERREKMARFLLEWFQIYPMSRLKIYAEDPIKFVHNLAEKGYMSSSSPP
;
A
#
# COMPACT_ATOMS: atom_id res chain seq x y z
N SER A 1 25.35 17.24 13.65
CA SER A 1 23.92 17.00 13.38
C SER A 1 23.83 16.17 12.12
N TRP A 2 22.88 15.24 12.04
CA TRP A 2 22.53 14.65 10.74
C TRP A 2 21.47 15.57 10.13
N ASP A 3 21.89 16.44 9.23
CA ASP A 3 20.97 17.33 8.52
C ASP A 3 20.35 16.56 7.36
N VAL A 4 19.08 16.18 7.54
CA VAL A 4 18.27 15.58 6.49
C VAL A 4 17.90 16.67 5.50
N ILE A 5 18.48 16.63 4.31
CA ILE A 5 18.17 17.55 3.22
C ILE A 5 16.76 17.18 2.69
N ARG A 6 15.76 17.96 3.09
CA ARG A 6 14.33 17.75 2.79
C ARG A 6 13.91 18.25 1.40
N GLU A 7 14.80 18.90 0.66
CA GLU A 7 14.50 19.53 -0.63
C GLU A 7 14.19 18.53 -1.76
N TYR A 8 14.59 17.26 -1.61
CA TYR A 8 14.30 16.18 -2.58
C TYR A 8 13.30 15.14 -2.08
N LEU A 9 12.82 15.30 -0.84
CA LEU A 9 11.75 14.49 -0.25
C LEU A 9 10.52 15.36 -0.02
N SER A 10 10.12 16.16 -1.02
CA SER A 10 8.84 16.88 -0.92
C SER A 10 7.73 15.84 -0.81
N GLU A 11 6.77 16.08 0.09
CA GLU A 11 5.54 15.29 0.25
C GLU A 11 4.82 15.07 -1.10
N GLU A 12 5.08 15.94 -2.05
CA GLU A 12 4.61 15.88 -3.42
C GLU A 12 5.27 14.77 -4.24
N GLY A 13 6.50 14.31 -4.01
CA GLY A 13 7.19 13.41 -4.94
C GLY A 13 6.46 12.09 -5.25
N LEU A 14 5.92 11.42 -4.23
CA LEU A 14 5.22 10.14 -4.42
C LEU A 14 3.76 10.33 -4.84
N GLU A 15 3.06 11.30 -4.23
CA GLU A 15 1.70 11.69 -4.59
C GLU A 15 1.64 12.24 -6.01
N TYR A 16 2.56 13.11 -6.40
CA TYR A 16 2.72 13.67 -7.75
C TYR A 16 3.05 12.60 -8.77
N VAL A 17 3.88 11.60 -8.48
CA VAL A 17 4.19 10.53 -9.43
C VAL A 17 2.98 9.62 -9.66
N MET A 18 2.25 9.25 -8.59
CA MET A 18 1.04 8.42 -8.74
C MET A 18 -0.14 9.20 -9.34
N ALA A 19 -0.33 10.45 -8.92
CA ALA A 19 -1.31 11.36 -9.49
C ALA A 19 -0.96 11.67 -10.95
N LYS A 20 0.30 11.95 -11.30
CA LYS A 20 0.75 12.10 -12.70
C LYS A 20 0.47 10.83 -13.51
N ALA A 21 0.89 9.67 -13.02
CA ALA A 21 0.76 8.42 -13.77
C ALA A 21 -0.71 8.05 -14.02
N ALA A 22 -1.61 8.35 -13.07
CA ALA A 22 -3.04 8.13 -13.22
C ALA A 22 -3.79 9.26 -13.96
N LEU A 23 -3.34 10.52 -13.87
CA LEU A 23 -4.10 11.70 -14.29
C LEU A 23 -3.53 12.46 -15.50
N LEU A 24 -2.25 12.34 -15.86
CA LEU A 24 -1.65 13.22 -16.88
C LEU A 24 -2.08 12.97 -18.34
N ASN A 25 -2.86 11.93 -18.61
CA ASN A 25 -3.58 11.82 -19.88
C ASN A 25 -5.07 12.21 -19.79
N GLY A 26 -5.51 12.85 -18.68
CA GLY A 26 -6.80 13.52 -18.55
C GLY A 26 -8.06 12.65 -18.69
N GLY A 27 -7.94 11.34 -18.87
CA GLY A 27 -9.03 10.46 -19.26
C GLY A 27 -9.71 9.67 -18.14
N LEU A 28 -9.20 9.72 -16.90
CA LEU A 28 -9.70 8.89 -15.81
C LEU A 28 -10.17 9.74 -14.63
N LEU A 29 -11.49 9.81 -14.44
CA LEU A 29 -12.10 10.23 -13.19
C LEU A 29 -12.06 9.04 -12.23
N PRO A 30 -11.23 9.05 -11.17
CA PRO A 30 -11.12 7.91 -10.27
C PRO A 30 -12.43 7.71 -9.50
N ASN A 31 -13.06 6.56 -9.69
CA ASN A 31 -14.25 6.17 -8.95
C ASN A 31 -13.85 5.86 -7.50
N ARG A 32 -14.31 6.69 -6.56
CA ARG A 32 -14.04 6.53 -5.12
C ARG A 32 -15.03 5.64 -4.38
N SER A 33 -16.10 5.20 -5.06
CA SER A 33 -17.16 4.34 -4.52
C SER A 33 -16.95 2.85 -4.77
N THR A 34 -15.97 2.47 -5.60
CA THR A 34 -15.67 1.06 -5.90
C THR A 34 -14.86 0.41 -4.79
N ILE A 35 -15.32 -0.77 -4.34
CA ILE A 35 -14.54 -1.62 -3.44
C ILE A 35 -13.26 -2.06 -4.16
N THR A 36 -12.12 -1.72 -3.57
CA THR A 36 -10.80 -1.96 -4.18
C THR A 36 -9.88 -2.66 -3.19
N LYS A 37 -9.14 -3.66 -3.65
CA LYS A 37 -8.09 -4.32 -2.85
C LYS A 37 -6.72 -3.88 -3.38
N VAL A 38 -5.88 -3.36 -2.49
CA VAL A 38 -4.56 -2.82 -2.82
C VAL A 38 -3.49 -3.63 -2.10
N LEU A 39 -2.48 -4.09 -2.83
CA LEU A 39 -1.27 -4.67 -2.27
C LEU A 39 -0.12 -3.66 -2.41
N ILE A 40 0.56 -3.37 -1.31
CA ILE A 40 1.76 -2.54 -1.27
C ILE A 40 2.93 -3.42 -0.81
N VAL A 41 3.96 -3.52 -1.65
CA VAL A 41 5.21 -4.21 -1.33
C VAL A 41 6.25 -3.20 -0.86
N GLY A 42 6.73 -3.38 0.36
CA GLY A 42 7.58 -2.42 1.08
C GLY A 42 6.73 -1.39 1.82
N ILE A 43 7.01 -1.21 3.11
CA ILE A 43 6.15 -0.35 3.95
C ILE A 43 6.50 1.14 3.85
N GLY A 44 7.75 1.46 3.51
CA GLY A 44 8.24 2.84 3.53
C GLY A 44 7.98 3.50 4.89
N SER A 45 7.33 4.67 4.87
CA SER A 45 6.83 5.37 6.07
C SER A 45 5.37 5.06 6.41
N GLY A 46 4.68 4.22 5.63
CA GLY A 46 3.23 4.02 5.73
C GLY A 46 2.38 5.14 5.10
N ALA A 47 2.98 6.24 4.65
CA ALA A 47 2.26 7.40 4.10
C ALA A 47 1.35 7.04 2.91
N LEU A 48 1.84 6.19 2.00
CA LEU A 48 1.07 5.73 0.84
C LEU A 48 -0.21 4.99 1.24
N ALA A 49 -0.10 4.05 2.18
CA ALA A 49 -1.26 3.32 2.67
C ALA A 49 -2.25 4.26 3.36
N ASN A 50 -1.74 5.21 4.16
CA ASN A 50 -2.58 6.17 4.84
C ASN A 50 -3.34 7.07 3.84
N TYR A 51 -2.66 7.60 2.82
CA TYR A 51 -3.26 8.38 1.75
C TYR A 51 -4.38 7.62 1.04
N ILE A 52 -4.13 6.36 0.66
CA ILE A 52 -5.11 5.52 -0.04
C ILE A 52 -6.34 5.30 0.85
N GLN A 53 -6.15 5.03 2.14
CA GLN A 53 -7.25 4.78 3.05
C GLN A 53 -8.10 6.01 3.34
N HIS A 54 -7.49 7.19 3.39
CA HIS A 54 -8.18 8.46 3.52
C HIS A 54 -8.91 8.87 2.24
N THR A 55 -8.28 8.70 1.08
CA THR A 55 -8.82 9.15 -0.21
C THR A 55 -9.89 8.20 -0.77
N TYR A 56 -9.75 6.90 -0.52
CA TYR A 56 -10.61 5.84 -1.04
C TYR A 56 -11.22 5.05 0.14
N PRO A 57 -12.42 5.44 0.64
CA PRO A 57 -13.02 4.84 1.83
C PRO A 57 -13.41 3.36 1.67
N TRP A 58 -13.57 2.89 0.43
CA TRP A 58 -13.86 1.48 0.10
C TRP A 58 -12.61 0.68 -0.29
N SER A 59 -11.42 1.23 -0.07
CA SER A 59 -10.16 0.52 -0.27
C SER A 59 -9.81 -0.37 0.92
N PHE A 60 -9.33 -1.57 0.63
CA PHE A 60 -8.74 -2.52 1.58
C PHE A 60 -7.28 -2.71 1.20
N THR A 61 -6.37 -2.27 2.06
CA THR A 61 -4.93 -2.23 1.78
C THR A 61 -4.22 -3.31 2.57
N THR A 62 -3.34 -4.04 1.89
CA THR A 62 -2.39 -4.98 2.49
C THR A 62 -0.98 -4.47 2.22
N MET A 63 -0.18 -4.35 3.27
CA MET A 63 1.24 -4.00 3.18
C MET A 63 2.08 -5.22 3.53
N VAL A 64 3.20 -5.42 2.83
CA VAL A 64 4.15 -6.48 3.12
C VAL A 64 5.54 -5.89 3.27
N GLU A 65 6.19 -6.18 4.39
CA GLU A 65 7.52 -5.70 4.70
C GLU A 65 8.39 -6.82 5.21
N ARG A 66 9.57 -6.96 4.63
CA ARG A 66 10.53 -8.01 5.02
C ARG A 66 11.06 -7.81 6.43
N ARG A 67 11.24 -6.55 6.85
CA ARG A 67 11.83 -6.20 8.16
C ARG A 67 10.75 -6.10 9.22
N GLU A 68 10.59 -7.16 10.00
CA GLU A 68 9.61 -7.23 11.10
C GLU A 68 9.69 -6.03 12.06
N LYS A 69 10.91 -5.59 12.42
CA LYS A 69 11.11 -4.42 13.28
C LYS A 69 10.51 -3.14 12.70
N MET A 70 10.56 -2.98 11.36
CA MET A 70 9.96 -1.82 10.69
C MET A 70 8.43 -1.91 10.68
N ALA A 71 7.89 -3.10 10.44
CA ALA A 71 6.45 -3.33 10.50
C ALA A 71 5.88 -3.05 11.90
N ARG A 72 6.56 -3.52 12.96
CA ARG A 72 6.19 -3.25 14.36
C ARG A 72 6.29 -1.77 14.72
N PHE A 73 7.41 -1.14 14.35
CA PHE A 73 7.60 0.30 14.57
C PHE A 73 6.45 1.11 13.97
N LEU A 74 6.04 0.84 12.73
CA LEU A 74 4.97 1.60 12.09
C LEU A 74 3.58 1.37 12.71
N LEU A 75 3.29 0.14 13.16
CA LEU A 75 2.06 -0.15 13.91
C LEU A 75 2.01 0.60 15.24
N GLU A 76 3.13 0.70 15.94
CA GLU A 76 3.22 1.29 17.28
C GLU A 76 3.32 2.83 17.24
N TRP A 77 4.12 3.38 16.33
CA TRP A 77 4.46 4.80 16.33
C TRP A 77 3.54 5.69 15.52
N PHE A 78 3.12 5.25 14.34
CA PHE A 78 2.32 6.12 13.46
C PHE A 78 0.83 6.05 13.76
N GLN A 79 0.44 5.33 14.83
CA GLN A 79 -0.96 5.00 15.12
C GLN A 79 -1.70 4.57 13.85
N ILE A 80 -0.98 3.88 12.97
CA ILE A 80 -1.54 3.08 11.89
C ILE A 80 -2.14 1.88 12.60
N TYR A 81 -3.15 2.13 13.43
CA TYR A 81 -3.96 1.07 13.97
C TYR A 81 -4.45 0.31 12.75
N PRO A 82 -4.40 -1.04 12.77
CA PRO A 82 -5.07 -1.82 11.77
C PRO A 82 -6.56 -1.49 11.88
N MET A 83 -6.98 -0.43 11.19
CA MET A 83 -8.35 -0.19 10.83
C MET A 83 -8.79 -1.46 10.10
N SER A 84 -10.07 -1.82 10.15
CA SER A 84 -10.60 -3.02 9.49
C SER A 84 -10.21 -3.17 8.00
N ARG A 85 -9.69 -2.10 7.40
CA ARG A 85 -9.25 -1.95 6.02
C ARG A 85 -7.73 -1.98 5.81
N LEU A 86 -6.87 -2.02 6.84
CA LEU A 86 -5.41 -2.13 6.72
C LEU A 86 -4.90 -3.44 7.32
N LYS A 87 -4.08 -4.18 6.57
CA LYS A 87 -3.31 -5.31 7.09
C LYS A 87 -1.84 -5.11 6.79
N ILE A 88 -0.99 -5.50 7.74
CA ILE A 88 0.47 -5.43 7.59
C ILE A 88 1.04 -6.81 7.87
N TYR A 89 1.83 -7.32 6.94
CA TYR A 89 2.51 -8.61 7.04
C TYR A 89 4.02 -8.39 7.10
N ALA A 90 4.66 -8.98 8.13
CA ALA A 90 6.10 -9.03 8.25
C ALA A 90 6.62 -10.33 7.59
N GLU A 91 6.81 -10.32 6.28
CA GLU A 91 7.22 -11.49 5.49
C GLU A 91 8.10 -11.07 4.30
N ASP A 92 8.84 -12.02 3.73
CA ASP A 92 9.46 -11.86 2.42
C ASP A 92 8.38 -11.58 1.35
N PRO A 93 8.39 -10.39 0.71
CA PRO A 93 7.34 -10.02 -0.24
C PRO A 93 7.28 -10.90 -1.48
N ILE A 94 8.42 -11.48 -1.89
CA ILE A 94 8.45 -12.38 -3.05
C ILE A 94 7.67 -13.65 -2.72
N LYS A 95 7.96 -14.27 -1.57
CA LYS A 95 7.24 -15.45 -1.09
C LYS A 95 5.76 -15.17 -0.88
N PHE A 96 5.43 -14.02 -0.29
CA PHE A 96 4.06 -13.62 -0.06
C PHE A 96 3.25 -13.56 -1.37
N VAL A 97 3.81 -12.92 -2.41
CA VAL A 97 3.15 -12.80 -3.72
C VAL A 97 3.02 -14.16 -4.38
N HIS A 98 4.05 -15.01 -4.36
CA HIS A 98 3.98 -16.37 -4.89
C HIS A 98 2.88 -17.19 -4.22
N ASN A 99 2.84 -17.20 -2.89
CA ASN A 99 1.82 -17.91 -2.12
C ASN A 99 0.40 -17.41 -2.41
N LEU A 100 0.21 -16.10 -2.61
CA LEU A 100 -1.08 -15.54 -3.01
C LEU A 100 -1.46 -15.92 -4.44
N ALA A 101 -0.52 -15.90 -5.37
CA ALA A 101 -0.75 -16.27 -6.76
C ALA A 101 -1.18 -17.74 -6.86
N GLU A 102 -0.53 -18.64 -6.12
CA GLU A 102 -0.89 -20.06 -6.06
C GLU A 102 -2.30 -20.27 -5.49
N LYS A 103 -2.66 -19.57 -4.41
CA LYS A 103 -4.01 -19.62 -3.84
C LYS A 103 -5.07 -19.08 -4.80
N GLY A 104 -4.75 -18.00 -5.52
CA GLY A 104 -5.62 -17.42 -6.56
C GLY A 104 -5.84 -18.41 -7.71
N TYR A 105 -4.77 -19.00 -8.22
CA TYR A 105 -4.80 -20.02 -9.27
C TYR A 105 -5.66 -21.23 -8.89
N MET A 106 -5.48 -21.75 -7.67
CA MET A 106 -6.28 -22.87 -7.14
C MET A 106 -7.77 -22.55 -7.02
N SER A 107 -8.13 -21.31 -6.67
CA SER A 107 -9.54 -20.88 -6.59
C SER A 107 -10.20 -20.75 -7.97
N SER A 108 -9.42 -20.48 -9.02
CA SER A 108 -9.90 -20.38 -10.41
C SER A 108 -9.88 -21.70 -11.18
N SER A 109 -9.26 -22.76 -10.63
CA SER A 109 -9.17 -24.08 -11.24
C SER A 109 -10.18 -25.10 -10.73
N SER A 110 -11.12 -24.70 -9.86
CA SER A 110 -12.30 -25.51 -9.56
C SER A 110 -13.27 -25.41 -10.75
N PRO A 111 -13.65 -26.54 -11.39
CA PRO A 111 -14.62 -26.49 -12.48
C PRO A 111 -16.01 -26.07 -11.95
N PRO A 112 -16.88 -25.50 -12.80
CA PRO A 112 -18.26 -25.15 -12.44
C PRO A 112 -19.08 -26.36 -11.99
#